data_AF-A0A443KM41-F1
#
_entry.id   AF-A0A443KM41-F1
#
_cell.length_a   1.000
_cell.length_b   1.000
_cell.length_c   1.000
_cell.angle_alpha   90.00
_cell.angle_beta   90.00
_cell.angle_gamma   90.00
#
_symmetry.space_group_name_H-M   'P 1'
#
loop_
_entity.id
_entity.type
_entity.pdbx_description
1 polymer ?
#
loop_
_entity_poly.entity_id
_entity_poly.type
_entity_poly.pdbx_seq_one_letter_code
_entity_poly.pdbx_strand_id
1 'polypeptide(L)'
;MTKPVPVFDGHNDFLLRLLHAPERREELWLKGTEEGQLDLPRMKAGGFAGGFFAIWVPTPESVGGPVDLGALDRAMNNPPFAMPLPAEVPYEQALPVAMAEVGHLLWMERTGTLSICRSVADIRAAMAAGRIAAILHMEGAEAIGTDLDALHVWHAVGLRSLGPVWSRPTAFAHGVPFAFPSSPDTGDGLTAAGKDLVRECNRLKIMLDLSHLNEKGFDDIAAISDAPLVATHSNAHAVTPSSRNLTDRQLAMIRESRGMVGLNYAVGFLRPDGLGTAFEGWDPVLRHLDHLIAQLGEDHVGLGSDFDGATMPADLRDVAGLPRLLDALRAHGFGEELVEKIAHRNWLAVLGRVWGE
;
A
#
# COMPACT_ATOMS: atom_id res chain seq x y z
N MET A 1 10.86 30.78 -5.61
CA MET A 1 9.87 29.69 -5.54
C MET A 1 10.41 28.67 -4.58
N THR A 2 9.65 28.28 -3.55
CA THR A 2 10.02 27.19 -2.64
C THR A 2 10.10 25.88 -3.43
N LYS A 3 11.05 25.02 -3.08
CA LYS A 3 11.18 23.70 -3.73
C LYS A 3 9.92 22.87 -3.41
N PRO A 4 9.33 22.15 -4.38
CA PRO A 4 8.19 21.28 -4.10
C PRO A 4 8.52 20.28 -2.99
N VAL A 5 7.58 20.06 -2.08
CA VAL A 5 7.72 19.05 -1.02
C VAL A 5 7.72 17.66 -1.68
N PRO A 6 8.75 16.83 -1.50
CA PRO A 6 8.77 15.49 -2.07
C PRO A 6 7.72 14.60 -1.39
N VAL A 7 7.05 13.76 -2.16
CA VAL A 7 6.12 12.75 -1.64
C VAL A 7 6.79 11.38 -1.63
N PHE A 8 6.76 10.71 -0.48
CA PHE A 8 7.10 9.30 -0.33
C PHE A 8 5.82 8.53 -0.02
N ASP A 9 5.44 7.60 -0.90
CA ASP A 9 4.12 6.98 -0.88
C ASP A 9 4.13 5.56 -0.33
N GLY A 10 3.08 5.21 0.41
CA GLY A 10 2.91 3.94 1.12
C GLY A 10 2.64 2.72 0.25
N HIS A 11 2.04 2.86 -0.94
CA HIS A 11 1.63 1.70 -1.76
C HIS A 11 1.28 2.10 -3.20
N ASN A 12 1.77 1.34 -4.18
CA ASN A 12 1.30 1.40 -5.57
C ASN A 12 1.50 0.09 -6.32
N ASP A 13 0.73 -0.08 -7.39
CA ASP A 13 0.65 -1.28 -8.23
C ASP A 13 1.21 -1.06 -9.64
N PHE A 14 2.18 -0.14 -9.79
CA PHE A 14 2.78 0.10 -11.12
C PHE A 14 3.41 -1.16 -11.72
N LEU A 15 3.93 -2.08 -10.90
CA LEU A 15 4.50 -3.34 -11.37
C LEU A 15 3.47 -4.24 -12.06
N LEU A 16 2.20 -4.20 -11.63
CA LEU A 16 1.11 -4.93 -12.27
C LEU A 16 0.90 -4.51 -13.73
N ARG A 17 1.07 -3.21 -14.04
CA ARG A 17 1.02 -2.72 -15.43
C ARG A 17 2.13 -3.29 -16.28
N LEU A 18 3.34 -3.43 -15.71
CA LEU A 18 4.46 -4.04 -16.40
C LEU A 18 4.30 -5.54 -16.56
N LEU A 19 3.66 -6.22 -15.60
CA LEU A 19 3.31 -7.62 -15.68
C LEU A 19 2.28 -7.88 -16.81
N HIS A 20 1.28 -7.02 -16.97
CA HIS A 20 0.25 -7.16 -18.00
C HIS A 20 0.73 -6.82 -19.42
N ALA A 21 1.70 -5.92 -19.58
CA ALA A 21 2.22 -5.49 -20.88
C ALA A 21 3.76 -5.37 -20.88
N PRO A 22 4.49 -6.49 -20.66
CA PRO A 22 5.94 -6.48 -20.49
C PRO A 22 6.70 -5.97 -21.72
N GLU A 23 6.14 -6.15 -22.92
CA GLU A 23 6.67 -5.65 -24.19
C GLU A 23 6.58 -4.12 -24.30
N ARG A 24 5.68 -3.48 -23.56
CA ARG A 24 5.48 -2.02 -23.53
C ARG A 24 6.22 -1.34 -22.36
N ARG A 25 6.97 -2.09 -21.54
CA ARG A 25 7.57 -1.56 -20.29
C ARG A 25 8.40 -0.28 -20.46
N GLU A 26 9.12 -0.13 -21.57
CA GLU A 26 9.90 1.09 -21.85
C GLU A 26 9.01 2.30 -22.07
N GLU A 27 7.93 2.13 -22.85
CA GLU A 27 6.92 3.17 -23.09
C GLU A 27 6.22 3.53 -21.78
N LEU A 28 5.67 2.54 -21.07
CA LEU A 28 4.91 2.71 -19.83
C LEU A 28 5.73 3.42 -18.75
N TRP A 29 7.01 3.07 -18.58
CA TRP A 29 7.84 3.65 -17.53
C TRP A 29 8.50 4.97 -17.93
N LEU A 30 9.24 5.00 -19.05
CA LEU A 30 10.14 6.12 -19.37
C LEU A 30 9.42 7.25 -20.09
N LYS A 31 8.40 6.95 -20.87
CA LYS A 31 7.69 7.94 -21.72
C LYS A 31 6.34 8.33 -21.13
N GLY A 32 5.69 7.42 -20.41
CA GLY A 32 4.33 7.57 -19.93
C GLY A 32 3.30 7.38 -21.04
N THR A 33 2.06 7.12 -20.63
CA THR A 33 0.91 6.99 -21.53
C THR A 33 -0.28 7.75 -20.95
N GLU A 34 -1.38 7.86 -21.69
CA GLU A 34 -2.64 8.39 -21.15
C GLU A 34 -3.33 7.41 -20.17
N GLU A 35 -2.80 6.19 -20.06
CA GLU A 35 -3.31 5.12 -19.21
C GLU A 35 -2.60 5.11 -17.84
N GLY A 36 -3.30 4.57 -16.84
CA GLY A 36 -2.80 4.41 -15.48
C GLY A 36 -2.51 5.75 -14.79
N GLN A 37 -1.79 5.67 -13.67
CA GLN A 37 -1.66 6.73 -12.68
C GLN A 37 -0.20 7.04 -12.36
N LEU A 38 0.72 6.16 -12.73
CA LEU A 38 2.15 6.33 -12.54
C LEU A 38 2.93 6.18 -13.86
N ASP A 39 3.93 7.04 -14.03
CA ASP A 39 5.05 6.91 -14.96
C ASP A 39 6.11 7.95 -14.60
N LEU A 40 7.33 7.81 -15.12
CA LEU A 40 8.44 8.67 -14.74
C LEU A 40 8.20 10.17 -15.03
N PRO A 41 7.65 10.58 -16.20
CA PRO A 41 7.32 11.98 -16.44
C PRO A 41 6.30 12.54 -15.45
N ARG A 42 5.19 11.83 -15.18
CA ARG A 42 4.18 12.29 -14.22
C ARG A 42 4.71 12.28 -12.79
N MET A 43 5.49 11.28 -12.38
CA MET A 43 6.14 11.25 -11.06
C MET A 43 7.00 12.51 -10.84
N LYS A 44 7.80 12.89 -11.85
CA LYS A 44 8.61 14.12 -11.80
C LYS A 44 7.74 15.38 -11.70
N ALA A 45 6.66 15.45 -12.47
CA ALA A 45 5.74 16.58 -12.44
C ALA A 45 5.00 16.70 -11.09
N GLY A 46 4.65 15.56 -10.50
CA GLY A 46 3.95 15.47 -9.21
C GLY A 46 4.84 15.62 -7.97
N GLY A 47 6.17 15.58 -8.13
CA GLY A 47 7.08 15.56 -6.98
C GLY A 47 7.11 14.23 -6.23
N PHE A 48 6.73 13.13 -6.89
CA PHE A 48 6.83 11.79 -6.33
C PHE A 48 8.31 11.39 -6.23
N ALA A 49 8.78 11.25 -5.00
CA ALA A 49 10.18 10.98 -4.71
C ALA A 49 10.45 9.49 -4.50
N GLY A 50 9.42 8.70 -4.20
CA GLY A 50 9.54 7.27 -3.97
C GLY A 50 8.32 6.66 -3.32
N GLY A 51 8.38 5.36 -3.08
CA GLY A 51 7.35 4.64 -2.36
C GLY A 51 7.57 3.13 -2.37
N PHE A 52 6.57 2.42 -1.86
CA PHE A 52 6.51 0.95 -1.90
C PHE A 52 5.93 0.50 -3.23
N PHE A 53 6.67 -0.32 -3.97
CA PHE A 53 6.24 -0.91 -5.23
C PHE A 53 5.80 -2.35 -4.95
N ALA A 54 4.50 -2.59 -5.03
CA ALA A 54 3.89 -3.87 -4.68
C ALA A 54 4.17 -4.93 -5.74
N ILE A 55 4.64 -6.09 -5.30
CA ILE A 55 4.45 -7.37 -5.97
C ILE A 55 3.08 -7.87 -5.53
N TRP A 56 2.16 -8.01 -6.48
CA TRP A 56 0.83 -8.55 -6.21
C TRP A 56 0.50 -9.63 -7.24
N VAL A 57 0.13 -10.81 -6.75
CA VAL A 57 -0.16 -11.96 -7.59
C VAL A 57 -1.66 -11.98 -7.94
N PRO A 58 -2.06 -11.79 -9.22
CA PRO A 58 -3.44 -11.97 -9.63
C PRO A 58 -3.86 -13.43 -9.49
N THR A 59 -5.13 -13.68 -9.18
CA THR A 59 -5.65 -15.06 -9.10
C THR A 59 -5.58 -15.75 -10.47
N PRO A 60 -4.89 -16.90 -10.60
CA PRO A 60 -4.81 -17.63 -11.87
C PRO A 60 -6.16 -18.24 -12.32
N GLU A 61 -6.35 -18.37 -13.65
CA GLU A 61 -7.49 -19.09 -14.28
C GLU A 61 -7.69 -20.50 -13.72
N SER A 62 -6.60 -21.23 -13.46
CA SER A 62 -6.60 -22.59 -12.91
C SER A 62 -7.22 -22.74 -11.52
N VAL A 63 -7.34 -21.65 -10.76
CA VAL A 63 -7.83 -21.67 -9.37
C VAL A 63 -9.05 -20.78 -9.16
N GLY A 64 -9.63 -20.22 -10.22
CA GLY A 64 -10.85 -19.41 -10.15
C GLY A 64 -10.87 -18.21 -11.08
N GLY A 65 -9.77 -17.91 -11.77
CA GLY A 65 -9.66 -16.74 -12.64
C GLY A 65 -9.36 -15.45 -11.88
N PRO A 66 -8.90 -14.41 -12.60
CA PRO A 66 -8.70 -13.10 -11.99
C PRO A 66 -10.00 -12.63 -11.36
N VAL A 67 -9.90 -11.75 -10.35
CA VAL A 67 -11.10 -11.09 -9.82
C VAL A 67 -11.82 -10.42 -10.98
N ASP A 68 -13.13 -10.69 -11.09
CA ASP A 68 -13.99 -10.03 -12.06
C ASP A 68 -14.07 -8.54 -11.69
N LEU A 69 -13.12 -7.76 -12.20
CA LEU A 69 -13.02 -6.33 -11.97
C LEU A 69 -14.29 -5.60 -12.44
N GLY A 70 -14.99 -6.13 -13.45
CA GLY A 70 -16.27 -5.60 -13.88
C GLY A 70 -17.39 -5.86 -12.89
N ALA A 71 -17.44 -7.04 -12.26
CA ALA A 71 -18.37 -7.33 -11.18
C ALA A 71 -18.05 -6.51 -9.92
N LEU A 72 -16.77 -6.38 -9.57
CA LEU A 72 -16.32 -5.55 -8.46
C LEU A 72 -16.71 -4.08 -8.69
N ASP A 73 -16.43 -3.52 -9.86
CA ASP A 73 -16.82 -2.14 -10.22
C ASP A 73 -18.34 -1.94 -10.12
N ARG A 74 -19.14 -2.84 -10.71
CA ARG A 74 -20.60 -2.78 -10.61
C ARG A 74 -21.09 -2.84 -9.16
N ALA A 75 -20.48 -3.68 -8.32
CA ALA A 75 -20.83 -3.81 -6.91
C ALA A 75 -20.46 -2.54 -6.12
N MET A 76 -19.24 -2.03 -6.31
CA MET A 76 -18.76 -0.81 -5.66
C MET A 76 -19.54 0.43 -6.06
N ASN A 77 -20.10 0.47 -7.28
CA ASN A 77 -20.95 1.54 -7.75
C ASN A 77 -22.42 1.43 -7.26
N ASN A 78 -22.76 0.39 -6.49
CA ASN A 78 -24.11 0.19 -5.94
C ASN A 78 -24.10 -0.45 -4.53
N PRO A 79 -23.53 0.23 -3.51
CA PRO A 79 -23.58 -0.22 -2.13
C PRO A 79 -25.02 -0.30 -1.59
N PRO A 80 -25.32 -1.22 -0.65
CA PRO A 80 -24.39 -2.12 0.02
C PRO A 80 -23.94 -3.30 -0.86
N PHE A 81 -22.71 -3.76 -0.66
CA PHE A 81 -22.14 -4.91 -1.36
C PHE A 81 -21.23 -5.74 -0.46
N ALA A 82 -21.05 -7.01 -0.82
CA ALA A 82 -20.05 -7.89 -0.23
C ALA A 82 -19.57 -8.87 -1.31
N MET A 83 -18.29 -8.76 -1.68
CA MET A 83 -17.68 -9.62 -2.69
C MET A 83 -17.19 -10.92 -2.05
N PRO A 84 -17.38 -12.09 -2.70
CA PRO A 84 -16.75 -13.31 -2.25
C PRO A 84 -15.22 -13.18 -2.32
N LEU A 85 -14.52 -13.76 -1.35
CA LEU A 85 -13.07 -13.90 -1.43
C LEU A 85 -12.70 -14.84 -2.59
N PRO A 86 -11.68 -14.51 -3.39
CA PRO A 86 -11.11 -15.47 -4.34
C PRO A 86 -10.50 -16.67 -3.61
N ALA A 87 -10.29 -17.78 -4.33
CA ALA A 87 -9.58 -18.93 -3.78
C ALA A 87 -8.10 -18.61 -3.53
N GLU A 88 -7.49 -19.30 -2.57
CA GLU A 88 -6.04 -19.21 -2.30
C GLU A 88 -5.22 -19.54 -3.56
N VAL A 89 -4.15 -18.76 -3.81
CA VAL A 89 -3.20 -19.03 -4.90
C VAL A 89 -2.07 -19.92 -4.39
N PRO A 90 -1.85 -21.12 -4.98
CA PRO A 90 -0.75 -21.99 -4.56
C PRO A 90 0.62 -21.37 -4.79
N TYR A 91 1.57 -21.67 -3.89
CA TYR A 91 2.94 -21.17 -3.94
C TYR A 91 3.62 -21.37 -5.31
N GLU A 92 3.45 -22.55 -5.92
CA GLU A 92 4.07 -22.89 -7.21
C GLU A 92 3.52 -22.04 -8.37
N GLN A 93 2.32 -21.49 -8.23
CA GLN A 93 1.71 -20.59 -9.21
C GLN A 93 2.04 -19.12 -8.89
N ALA A 94 2.16 -18.76 -7.62
CA ALA A 94 2.51 -17.40 -7.19
C ALA A 94 3.98 -17.03 -7.48
N LEU A 95 4.91 -17.95 -7.23
CA LEU A 95 6.34 -17.71 -7.37
C LEU A 95 6.78 -17.15 -8.74
N PRO A 96 6.41 -17.74 -9.90
CA PRO A 96 6.85 -17.22 -11.20
C PRO A 96 6.30 -15.82 -11.49
N VAL A 97 5.10 -15.49 -11.00
CA VAL A 97 4.49 -14.15 -11.16
C VAL A 97 5.27 -13.13 -10.33
N ALA A 98 5.48 -13.41 -9.05
CA ALA A 98 6.26 -12.54 -8.16
C ALA A 98 7.69 -12.30 -8.68
N MET A 99 8.33 -13.35 -9.23
CA MET A 99 9.66 -13.25 -9.83
C MET A 99 9.68 -12.36 -11.08
N ALA A 100 8.61 -12.36 -11.89
CA ALA A 100 8.49 -11.48 -13.05
C ALA A 100 8.44 -10.01 -12.62
N GLU A 101 7.63 -9.68 -11.61
CA GLU A 101 7.49 -8.31 -11.07
C GLU A 101 8.80 -7.78 -10.47
N VAL A 102 9.54 -8.60 -9.71
CA VAL A 102 10.89 -8.22 -9.26
C VAL A 102 11.84 -8.02 -10.43
N GLY A 103 11.72 -8.85 -11.47
CA GLY A 103 12.45 -8.67 -12.73
C GLY A 103 12.17 -7.33 -13.40
N HIS A 104 10.92 -6.85 -13.34
CA HIS A 104 10.50 -5.54 -13.84
C HIS A 104 11.09 -4.39 -13.00
N LEU A 105 11.04 -4.48 -11.67
CA LEU A 105 11.63 -3.46 -10.80
C LEU A 105 13.16 -3.35 -10.99
N LEU A 106 13.86 -4.49 -11.07
CA LEU A 106 15.29 -4.54 -11.38
C LEU A 106 15.60 -3.96 -12.77
N TRP A 107 14.71 -4.16 -13.74
CA TRP A 107 14.84 -3.52 -15.05
C TRP A 107 14.68 -2.00 -14.94
N MET A 108 13.71 -1.49 -14.18
CA MET A 108 13.54 -0.05 -13.93
C MET A 108 14.80 0.54 -13.28
N GLU A 109 15.40 -0.12 -12.29
CA GLU A 109 16.67 0.31 -11.70
C GLU A 109 17.81 0.41 -12.73
N ARG A 110 17.93 -0.56 -13.65
CA ARG A 110 18.95 -0.54 -14.73
C ARG A 110 18.80 0.63 -15.70
N THR A 111 17.62 1.27 -15.78
CA THR A 111 17.44 2.50 -16.57
C THR A 111 18.11 3.73 -15.93
N GLY A 112 18.54 3.63 -14.66
CA GLY A 112 19.16 4.73 -13.90
C GLY A 112 18.16 5.77 -13.37
N THR A 113 16.86 5.51 -13.48
CA THR A 113 15.78 6.45 -13.10
C THR A 113 15.19 6.17 -11.71
N LEU A 114 15.43 4.98 -11.18
CA LEU A 114 14.95 4.48 -9.90
C LEU A 114 16.11 3.81 -9.15
N SER A 115 16.03 3.71 -7.83
CA SER A 115 16.95 2.93 -7.01
C SER A 115 16.16 2.09 -6.01
N ILE A 116 16.46 0.80 -5.94
CA ILE A 116 15.85 -0.12 -4.99
C ILE A 116 16.53 0.10 -3.64
N CYS A 117 15.77 0.60 -2.68
CA CYS A 117 16.25 1.01 -1.37
C CYS A 117 16.07 -0.10 -0.35
N ARG A 118 17.13 -0.38 0.42
CA ARG A 118 17.15 -1.40 1.48
C ARG A 118 17.31 -0.80 2.88
N SER A 119 17.41 0.54 2.96
CA SER A 119 17.59 1.33 4.17
C SER A 119 17.02 2.76 4.00
N VAL A 120 16.82 3.49 5.09
CA VAL A 120 16.44 4.92 5.06
C VAL A 120 17.57 5.75 4.43
N ALA A 121 18.83 5.35 4.64
CA ALA A 121 19.97 5.97 3.98
C ALA A 121 19.89 5.86 2.44
N ASP A 122 19.53 4.69 1.91
CA ASP A 122 19.33 4.49 0.47
C ASP A 122 18.22 5.39 -0.08
N ILE A 123 17.09 5.49 0.66
CA ILE A 123 15.97 6.35 0.28
C ILE A 123 16.44 7.80 0.14
N ARG A 124 17.13 8.31 1.18
CA ARG A 124 17.67 9.68 1.16
C ARG A 124 18.67 9.89 0.02
N ALA A 125 19.53 8.91 -0.25
CA ALA A 125 20.50 8.97 -1.34
C ALA A 125 19.82 9.01 -2.72
N ALA A 126 18.80 8.17 -2.94
CA ALA A 126 18.04 8.15 -4.19
C ALA A 126 17.29 9.48 -4.42
N MET A 127 16.61 9.99 -3.39
CA MET A 127 15.93 11.30 -3.43
C MET A 127 16.92 12.43 -3.74
N ALA A 128 18.11 12.43 -3.11
CA ALA A 128 19.15 13.43 -3.36
C ALA A 128 19.71 13.36 -4.79
N ALA A 129 19.79 12.15 -5.36
CA ALA A 129 20.20 11.92 -6.74
C ALA A 129 19.09 12.20 -7.77
N GLY A 130 17.89 12.59 -7.34
CA GLY A 130 16.75 12.81 -8.23
C GLY A 130 16.21 11.53 -8.89
N ARG A 131 16.47 10.37 -8.28
CA ARG A 131 15.91 9.07 -8.68
C ARG A 131 14.72 8.73 -7.80
N ILE A 132 13.81 7.93 -8.35
CA ILE A 132 12.69 7.39 -7.57
C ILE A 132 13.25 6.39 -6.55
N ALA A 133 12.98 6.61 -5.26
CA ALA A 133 13.34 5.67 -4.19
C ALA A 133 12.27 4.56 -4.13
N ALA A 134 12.64 3.31 -4.38
CA ALA A 134 11.69 2.21 -4.42
C ALA A 134 11.95 1.21 -3.29
N ILE A 135 10.93 0.95 -2.48
CA ILE A 135 10.94 -0.17 -1.55
C ILE A 135 10.26 -1.34 -2.24
N LEU A 136 10.94 -2.49 -2.26
CA LEU A 136 10.32 -3.74 -2.68
C LEU A 136 9.34 -4.21 -1.60
N HIS A 137 8.05 -4.23 -1.97
CA HIS A 137 6.94 -4.65 -1.14
C HIS A 137 6.24 -5.86 -1.76
N MET A 138 5.72 -6.75 -0.93
CA MET A 138 4.92 -7.90 -1.36
C MET A 138 3.54 -7.80 -0.69
N GLU A 139 2.50 -7.75 -1.51
CA GLU A 139 1.11 -7.64 -1.08
C GLU A 139 0.43 -9.01 -1.21
N GLY A 140 0.39 -9.75 -0.11
CA GLY A 140 0.05 -11.17 -0.11
C GLY A 140 1.31 -12.05 -0.18
N ALA A 141 1.44 -12.96 0.79
CA ALA A 141 2.62 -13.79 0.96
C ALA A 141 2.57 -15.11 0.17
N GLU A 142 1.76 -15.23 -0.88
CA GLU A 142 1.60 -16.49 -1.63
C GLU A 142 2.91 -16.99 -2.26
N ALA A 143 3.85 -16.08 -2.56
CA ALA A 143 5.19 -16.42 -3.05
C ALA A 143 6.19 -16.81 -1.93
N ILE A 144 5.70 -17.12 -0.72
CA ILE A 144 6.47 -17.61 0.42
C ILE A 144 5.87 -18.93 0.90
N GLY A 145 6.68 -19.99 0.96
CA GLY A 145 6.29 -21.27 1.55
C GLY A 145 6.18 -21.19 3.07
N THR A 146 5.41 -22.10 3.68
CA THR A 146 5.24 -22.16 5.15
C THR A 146 6.51 -22.58 5.91
N ASP A 147 7.54 -23.03 5.19
CA ASP A 147 8.90 -23.26 5.69
C ASP A 147 9.74 -21.95 5.80
N LEU A 148 9.23 -20.83 5.25
CA LEU A 148 9.82 -19.50 5.26
C LEU A 148 11.18 -19.38 4.53
N ASP A 149 11.68 -20.42 3.88
CA ASP A 149 12.96 -20.37 3.15
C ASP A 149 12.93 -19.33 2.03
N ALA A 150 11.80 -19.22 1.33
CA ALA A 150 11.61 -18.21 0.29
C ALA A 150 11.64 -16.78 0.84
N LEU A 151 11.18 -16.54 2.08
CA LEU A 151 11.25 -15.20 2.72
C LEU A 151 12.70 -14.71 2.82
N HIS A 152 13.63 -15.60 3.15
CA HIS A 152 15.06 -15.29 3.20
C HIS A 152 15.63 -14.94 1.84
N VAL A 153 15.20 -15.64 0.79
CA VAL A 153 15.59 -15.33 -0.59
C VAL A 153 15.06 -13.96 -1.00
N TRP A 154 13.78 -13.67 -0.72
CA TRP A 154 13.16 -12.38 -1.00
C TRP A 154 13.86 -11.23 -0.26
N HIS A 155 14.17 -11.41 1.02
CA HIS A 155 14.93 -10.45 1.80
C HIS A 155 16.32 -10.16 1.19
N ALA A 156 17.01 -11.20 0.71
CA ALA A 156 18.33 -11.07 0.09
C ALA A 156 18.29 -10.31 -1.24
N VAL A 157 17.24 -10.48 -2.06
CA VAL A 157 17.09 -9.72 -3.32
C VAL A 157 16.63 -8.28 -3.08
N GLY A 158 16.05 -7.98 -1.92
CA GLY A 158 15.79 -6.60 -1.47
C GLY A 158 14.42 -6.35 -0.85
N LEU A 159 13.61 -7.38 -0.61
CA LEU A 159 12.31 -7.23 0.07
C LEU A 159 12.52 -6.59 1.45
N ARG A 160 11.75 -5.55 1.75
CA ARG A 160 11.78 -4.86 3.05
C ARG A 160 10.40 -4.58 3.64
N SER A 161 9.34 -4.95 2.93
CA SER A 161 7.96 -4.81 3.37
C SER A 161 7.12 -5.99 2.87
N LEU A 162 6.20 -6.50 3.70
CA LEU A 162 5.36 -7.64 3.40
C LEU A 162 3.99 -7.51 4.08
N GLY A 163 2.92 -7.53 3.27
CA GLY A 163 1.56 -7.84 3.74
C GLY A 163 1.32 -9.35 3.71
N PRO A 164 0.99 -10.02 4.83
CA PRO A 164 0.79 -11.47 4.84
C PRO A 164 -0.34 -11.96 3.92
N VAL A 165 -1.28 -11.06 3.60
CA VAL A 165 -2.47 -11.32 2.79
C VAL A 165 -2.78 -10.13 1.91
N TRP A 166 -3.38 -10.40 0.76
CA TRP A 166 -4.27 -9.48 0.07
C TRP A 166 -5.74 -9.75 0.53
N SER A 167 -6.77 -9.20 -0.13
CA SER A 167 -8.19 -9.59 0.06
C SER A 167 -8.48 -11.01 -0.45
N ARG A 168 -7.73 -12.00 0.03
CA ARG A 168 -7.72 -13.42 -0.34
C ARG A 168 -7.07 -14.23 0.79
N PRO A 169 -7.53 -15.45 1.10
CA PRO A 169 -6.84 -16.31 2.05
C PRO A 169 -5.45 -16.72 1.54
N THR A 170 -4.51 -16.86 2.47
CA THR A 170 -3.18 -17.46 2.24
C THR A 170 -2.93 -18.55 3.28
N ALA A 171 -1.86 -19.32 3.11
CA ALA A 171 -1.38 -20.26 4.13
C ALA A 171 -1.06 -19.61 5.50
N PHE A 172 -0.97 -18.27 5.55
CA PHE A 172 -0.56 -17.51 6.73
C PHE A 172 -1.73 -16.85 7.47
N ALA A 173 -2.74 -16.33 6.76
CA ALA A 173 -3.87 -15.61 7.35
C ALA A 173 -5.03 -15.40 6.38
N HIS A 174 -6.04 -14.64 6.82
CA HIS A 174 -7.22 -14.30 6.05
C HIS A 174 -7.35 -12.78 5.85
N GLY A 175 -7.41 -12.36 4.59
CA GLY A 175 -7.77 -10.98 4.24
C GLY A 175 -9.28 -10.72 4.34
N VAL A 176 -9.65 -9.45 4.43
CA VAL A 176 -11.05 -9.02 4.38
C VAL A 176 -11.61 -9.16 2.96
N PRO A 177 -12.88 -9.57 2.78
CA PRO A 177 -13.57 -9.36 1.51
C PRO A 177 -13.75 -7.86 1.27
N PHE A 178 -13.85 -7.44 0.01
CA PHE A 178 -14.34 -6.10 -0.30
C PHE A 178 -15.84 -6.03 0.02
N ALA A 179 -16.19 -5.29 1.08
CA ALA A 179 -17.57 -5.15 1.53
C ALA A 179 -17.84 -3.76 2.12
N PHE A 180 -19.05 -3.27 1.91
CA PHE A 180 -19.51 -1.98 2.44
C PHE A 180 -21.04 -1.98 2.66
N PRO A 181 -21.53 -1.46 3.81
CA PRO A 181 -20.78 -1.27 5.05
C PRO A 181 -20.42 -2.62 5.67
N SER A 182 -19.26 -2.74 6.31
CA SER A 182 -18.83 -3.99 6.96
C SER A 182 -17.86 -3.71 8.10
N SER A 183 -17.91 -4.55 9.14
CA SER A 183 -16.79 -4.66 10.10
C SER A 183 -15.56 -5.27 9.40
N PRO A 184 -14.33 -4.95 9.85
CA PRO A 184 -13.13 -5.68 9.43
C PRO A 184 -12.98 -7.06 10.10
N ASP A 185 -13.81 -7.41 11.09
CA ASP A 185 -13.86 -8.77 11.65
C ASP A 185 -14.65 -9.72 10.74
N THR A 186 -13.95 -10.30 9.76
CA THR A 186 -14.56 -11.06 8.66
C THR A 186 -14.14 -12.52 8.60
N GLY A 187 -13.38 -13.02 9.57
CA GLY A 187 -12.88 -14.40 9.55
C GLY A 187 -11.97 -14.76 10.71
N ASP A 188 -11.16 -15.78 10.49
CA ASP A 188 -10.15 -16.28 11.43
C ASP A 188 -8.86 -15.44 11.35
N GLY A 189 -8.02 -15.52 12.38
CA GLY A 189 -6.76 -14.78 12.47
C GLY A 189 -5.59 -15.43 11.72
N LEU A 190 -4.38 -15.31 12.29
CA LEU A 190 -3.19 -15.96 11.73
C LEU A 190 -3.22 -17.47 11.97
N THR A 191 -2.75 -18.22 10.98
CA THR A 191 -2.40 -19.64 11.15
C THR A 191 -1.13 -19.79 12.00
N ALA A 192 -0.76 -21.01 12.38
CA ALA A 192 0.52 -21.25 13.05
C ALA A 192 1.71 -20.76 12.21
N ALA A 193 1.69 -21.02 10.90
CA ALA A 193 2.70 -20.52 9.97
C ALA A 193 2.68 -18.98 9.87
N GLY A 194 1.51 -18.35 9.93
CA GLY A 194 1.41 -16.88 9.98
C GLY A 194 2.08 -16.27 11.22
N LYS A 195 1.95 -16.93 12.38
CA LYS A 195 2.63 -16.51 13.61
C LYS A 195 4.15 -16.64 13.49
N ASP A 196 4.63 -17.68 12.82
CA ASP A 196 6.06 -17.86 12.55
C ASP A 196 6.57 -16.84 11.53
N LEU A 197 5.79 -16.53 10.49
CA LEU A 197 6.08 -15.48 9.51
C LEU A 197 6.30 -14.11 10.20
N VAL A 198 5.42 -13.73 11.13
CA VAL A 198 5.54 -12.46 11.88
C VAL A 198 6.86 -12.38 12.64
N ARG A 199 7.21 -13.45 13.38
CA ARG A 199 8.47 -13.49 14.15
C ARG A 199 9.69 -13.41 13.24
N GLU A 200 9.63 -14.08 12.10
CA GLU A 200 10.71 -14.09 11.14
C GLU A 200 10.88 -12.74 10.44
N CYS A 201 9.78 -12.06 10.08
CA CYS A 201 9.80 -10.68 9.61
C CYS A 201 10.44 -9.73 10.63
N ASN A 202 10.10 -9.83 11.92
CA ASN A 202 10.74 -9.03 12.97
C ASN A 202 12.26 -9.29 13.07
N ARG A 203 12.68 -10.55 12.93
CA ARG A 203 14.10 -10.95 12.95
C ARG A 203 14.87 -10.38 11.77
N LEU A 204 14.26 -10.45 10.58
CA LEU A 204 14.82 -9.92 9.33
C LEU A 204 14.64 -8.42 9.17
N LYS A 205 13.91 -7.76 10.08
CA LYS A 205 13.54 -6.35 9.98
C LYS A 205 12.81 -6.05 8.67
N ILE A 206 11.86 -6.92 8.31
CA ILE A 206 10.88 -6.70 7.25
C ILE A 206 9.67 -6.03 7.89
N MET A 207 9.23 -4.91 7.32
CA MET A 207 8.01 -4.23 7.76
C MET A 207 6.80 -5.11 7.46
N LEU A 208 5.97 -5.36 8.48
CA LEU A 208 4.69 -6.02 8.31
C LEU A 208 3.63 -4.98 7.95
N ASP A 209 2.94 -5.22 6.86
CA ASP A 209 1.80 -4.43 6.42
C ASP A 209 0.48 -5.11 6.82
N LEU A 210 -0.40 -4.33 7.45
CA LEU A 210 -1.69 -4.74 7.99
C LEU A 210 -2.86 -4.38 7.07
N SER A 211 -2.60 -3.64 5.99
CA SER A 211 -3.58 -3.46 4.93
C SER A 211 -4.03 -4.83 4.39
N HIS A 212 -5.33 -4.94 4.09
CA HIS A 212 -6.07 -6.16 3.74
C HIS A 212 -6.34 -7.16 4.87
N LEU A 213 -5.50 -7.23 5.91
CA LEU A 213 -5.66 -8.20 6.98
C LEU A 213 -6.96 -7.96 7.77
N ASN A 214 -7.68 -9.04 8.09
CA ASN A 214 -8.89 -8.93 8.91
C ASN A 214 -8.57 -8.57 10.38
N GLU A 215 -9.60 -8.24 11.15
CA GLU A 215 -9.44 -7.75 12.52
C GLU A 215 -8.74 -8.76 13.45
N LYS A 216 -9.05 -10.07 13.34
CA LYS A 216 -8.39 -11.09 14.17
C LYS A 216 -6.92 -11.29 13.81
N GLY A 217 -6.58 -11.26 12.52
CA GLY A 217 -5.20 -11.32 12.06
C GLY A 217 -4.41 -10.08 12.50
N PHE A 218 -5.03 -8.91 12.43
CA PHE A 218 -4.48 -7.67 12.98
C PHE A 218 -4.15 -7.80 14.46
N ASP A 219 -5.08 -8.33 15.26
CA ASP A 219 -4.88 -8.55 16.71
C ASP A 219 -3.76 -9.55 17.01
N ASP A 220 -3.68 -10.63 16.24
CA ASP A 220 -2.59 -11.60 16.35
C ASP A 220 -1.23 -10.95 16.05
N ILE A 221 -1.11 -10.12 15.00
CA ILE A 221 0.15 -9.41 14.72
C ILE A 221 0.47 -8.40 15.82
N ALA A 222 -0.51 -7.64 16.30
CA ALA A 222 -0.32 -6.71 17.39
C ALA A 222 0.15 -7.39 18.69
N ALA A 223 -0.27 -8.63 18.94
CA ALA A 223 0.16 -9.41 20.09
C ALA A 223 1.56 -10.04 19.94
N ILE A 224 2.05 -10.24 18.72
CA ILE A 224 3.29 -10.99 18.43
C ILE A 224 4.43 -10.07 17.99
N SER A 225 4.14 -9.00 17.25
CA SER A 225 5.17 -8.15 16.65
C SER A 225 5.91 -7.32 17.71
N ASP A 226 7.24 -7.20 17.55
CA ASP A 226 8.08 -6.29 18.33
C ASP A 226 8.43 -5.01 17.56
N ALA A 227 7.85 -4.83 16.37
CA ALA A 227 8.02 -3.67 15.51
C ALA A 227 6.76 -2.80 15.49
N PRO A 228 6.87 -1.52 15.05
CA PRO A 228 5.69 -0.67 14.84
C PRO A 228 4.67 -1.30 13.89
N LEU A 229 3.38 -1.18 14.22
CA LEU A 229 2.27 -1.65 13.38
C LEU A 229 2.03 -0.68 12.21
N VAL A 230 1.97 -1.18 10.98
CA VAL A 230 1.84 -0.34 9.79
C VAL A 230 0.69 -0.82 8.92
N ALA A 231 -0.16 0.11 8.47
CA ALA A 231 -1.09 -0.12 7.37
C ALA A 231 -0.70 0.82 6.22
N THR A 232 -0.22 0.27 5.11
CA THR A 232 0.36 1.06 4.03
C THR A 232 -0.66 1.88 3.25
N HIS A 233 -1.89 1.36 3.12
CA HIS A 233 -2.98 1.98 2.36
C HIS A 233 -4.34 1.61 2.99
N SER A 234 -4.72 2.29 4.07
CA SER A 234 -6.02 2.08 4.73
C SER A 234 -6.52 3.36 5.41
N ASN A 235 -7.84 3.59 5.42
CA ASN A 235 -8.42 4.82 5.96
C ASN A 235 -9.18 4.58 7.28
N ALA A 236 -9.82 5.63 7.81
CA ALA A 236 -10.60 5.56 9.05
C ALA A 236 -12.00 4.96 8.85
N HIS A 237 -12.29 3.85 9.54
CA HIS A 237 -13.58 3.15 9.48
C HIS A 237 -14.75 4.00 9.99
N ALA A 238 -14.49 4.81 11.02
CA ALA A 238 -15.47 5.74 11.60
C ALA A 238 -15.98 6.80 10.59
N VAL A 239 -15.20 7.09 9.54
CA VAL A 239 -15.60 8.01 8.46
C VAL A 239 -16.25 7.23 7.30
N THR A 240 -15.66 6.11 6.91
CA THR A 240 -16.14 5.25 5.82
C THR A 240 -16.09 3.79 6.27
N PRO A 241 -17.23 3.14 6.58
CA PRO A 241 -17.29 1.81 7.18
C PRO A 241 -17.08 0.67 6.18
N SER A 242 -16.02 0.76 5.36
CA SER A 242 -15.55 -0.36 4.53
C SER A 242 -14.83 -1.39 5.39
N SER A 243 -14.96 -2.68 5.05
CA SER A 243 -14.14 -3.74 5.66
C SER A 243 -12.63 -3.50 5.56
N ARG A 244 -12.18 -2.69 4.59
CA ARG A 244 -10.75 -2.35 4.40
C ARG A 244 -10.25 -1.23 5.32
N ASN A 245 -11.14 -0.49 5.98
CA ASN A 245 -10.76 0.62 6.83
C ASN A 245 -10.58 0.23 8.30
N LEU A 246 -9.74 0.99 9.01
CA LEU A 246 -9.30 0.72 10.37
C LEU A 246 -10.27 1.33 11.40
N THR A 247 -10.71 0.53 12.36
CA THR A 247 -11.50 1.00 13.51
C THR A 247 -10.66 1.86 14.45
N ASP A 248 -11.29 2.70 15.27
CA ASP A 248 -10.58 3.49 16.29
C ASP A 248 -9.80 2.61 17.27
N ARG A 249 -10.26 1.37 17.52
CA ARG A 249 -9.53 0.37 18.31
C ARG A 249 -8.21 -0.01 17.65
N GLN A 250 -8.23 -0.32 16.35
CA GLN A 250 -7.03 -0.64 15.59
C GLN A 250 -6.10 0.58 15.49
N LEU A 251 -6.65 1.79 15.29
CA LEU A 251 -5.87 3.03 15.28
C LEU A 251 -5.18 3.28 16.64
N ALA A 252 -5.85 3.02 17.76
CA ALA A 252 -5.25 3.12 19.09
C ALA A 252 -4.06 2.15 19.27
N MET A 253 -4.18 0.92 18.78
CA MET A 253 -3.09 -0.07 18.81
C MET A 253 -1.91 0.34 17.92
N ILE A 254 -2.19 0.88 16.72
CA ILE A 254 -1.16 1.44 15.84
C ILE A 254 -0.43 2.60 16.54
N ARG A 255 -1.15 3.52 17.18
CA ARG A 255 -0.56 4.61 17.95
C ARG A 255 0.34 4.12 19.09
N GLU A 256 -0.14 3.15 19.88
CA GLU A 256 0.62 2.60 21.01
C GLU A 256 1.95 1.96 20.54
N SER A 257 1.92 1.25 19.41
CA SER A 257 3.12 0.68 18.78
C SER A 257 4.04 1.72 18.13
N ARG A 258 3.66 3.00 18.13
CA ARG A 258 4.32 4.09 17.37
C ARG A 258 4.39 3.78 15.87
N GLY A 259 3.31 3.20 15.37
CA GLY A 259 3.09 2.72 14.02
C GLY A 259 2.88 3.80 12.97
N MET A 260 2.23 3.44 11.87
CA MET A 260 1.96 4.33 10.74
C MET A 260 0.71 3.91 9.97
N VAL A 261 -0.05 4.89 9.48
CA VAL A 261 -1.12 4.67 8.50
C VAL A 261 -0.91 5.55 7.27
N GLY A 262 -0.88 4.93 6.09
CA GLY A 262 -0.95 5.62 4.81
C GLY A 262 -2.38 5.79 4.34
N LEU A 263 -2.78 7.03 4.05
CA LEU A 263 -4.09 7.36 3.50
C LEU A 263 -4.22 6.80 2.08
N ASN A 264 -5.19 5.90 1.89
CA ASN A 264 -5.58 5.32 0.62
C ASN A 264 -6.50 6.27 -0.17
N TYR A 265 -6.21 6.45 -1.46
CA TYR A 265 -6.98 7.31 -2.36
C TYR A 265 -8.16 6.62 -3.05
N ALA A 266 -8.33 5.31 -2.92
CA ALA A 266 -9.45 4.56 -3.45
C ALA A 266 -10.77 5.18 -2.99
N VAL A 267 -11.57 5.64 -3.97
CA VAL A 267 -12.78 6.43 -3.67
C VAL A 267 -13.80 5.70 -2.81
N GLY A 268 -13.93 4.38 -2.96
CA GLY A 268 -14.81 3.55 -2.13
C GLY A 268 -14.39 3.44 -0.66
N PHE A 269 -13.14 3.78 -0.34
CA PHE A 269 -12.62 3.81 1.04
C PHE A 269 -12.53 5.23 1.62
N LEU A 270 -12.75 6.25 0.80
CA LEU A 270 -12.78 7.67 1.19
C LEU A 270 -14.20 8.20 1.39
N ARG A 271 -15.13 7.80 0.52
CA ARG A 271 -16.48 8.36 0.52
C ARG A 271 -17.31 7.74 1.64
N PRO A 272 -18.04 8.55 2.43
CA PRO A 272 -18.92 8.01 3.49
C PRO A 272 -20.01 7.07 3.01
N ASP A 273 -20.37 7.13 1.72
CA ASP A 273 -21.35 6.25 1.08
C ASP A 273 -20.74 5.01 0.41
N GLY A 274 -19.40 4.87 0.44
CA GLY A 274 -18.69 3.71 -0.09
C GLY A 274 -18.73 3.55 -1.61
N LEU A 275 -19.19 4.57 -2.37
CA LEU A 275 -19.30 4.47 -3.83
C LEU A 275 -17.93 4.38 -4.51
N GLY A 276 -17.82 3.50 -5.49
CA GLY A 276 -16.64 3.29 -6.34
C GLY A 276 -16.40 4.37 -7.41
N THR A 277 -17.28 5.37 -7.51
CA THR A 277 -17.16 6.43 -8.52
C THR A 277 -16.28 7.59 -8.05
N ALA A 278 -15.45 8.12 -8.95
CA ALA A 278 -14.66 9.32 -8.73
C ALA A 278 -15.51 10.51 -8.25
N PHE A 279 -14.92 11.38 -7.43
CA PHE A 279 -15.56 12.58 -6.91
C PHE A 279 -14.65 13.80 -7.05
N GLU A 280 -15.27 14.98 -7.10
CA GLU A 280 -14.59 16.28 -7.08
C GLU A 280 -14.51 16.82 -5.64
N GLY A 281 -13.50 17.63 -5.38
CA GLY A 281 -13.19 18.19 -4.07
C GLY A 281 -12.32 17.28 -3.21
N TRP A 282 -11.86 17.84 -2.09
CA TRP A 282 -10.94 17.19 -1.15
C TRP A 282 -11.59 16.81 0.17
N ASP A 283 -12.89 17.10 0.36
CA ASP A 283 -13.56 16.96 1.65
C ASP A 283 -13.51 15.52 2.23
N PRO A 284 -13.79 14.44 1.46
CA PRO A 284 -13.61 13.07 1.97
C PRO A 284 -12.15 12.77 2.38
N VAL A 285 -11.18 13.24 1.60
CA VAL A 285 -9.73 13.09 1.90
C VAL A 285 -9.36 13.78 3.21
N LEU A 286 -9.77 15.05 3.36
CA LEU A 286 -9.46 15.87 4.53
C LEU A 286 -10.15 15.33 5.80
N ARG A 287 -11.39 14.85 5.70
CA ARG A 287 -12.11 14.22 6.82
C ARG A 287 -11.40 12.96 7.32
N HIS A 288 -10.88 12.14 6.43
CA HIS A 288 -10.08 10.98 6.83
C HIS A 288 -8.75 11.40 7.46
N LEU A 289 -8.04 12.37 6.91
CA LEU A 289 -6.78 12.86 7.50
C LEU A 289 -7.00 13.47 8.89
N ASP A 290 -8.01 14.31 9.08
CA ASP A 290 -8.35 14.89 10.39
C ASP A 290 -8.62 13.79 11.42
N HIS A 291 -9.41 12.77 11.05
CA HIS A 291 -9.72 11.66 11.95
C HIS A 291 -8.47 10.82 12.26
N LEU A 292 -7.68 10.47 11.25
CA LEU A 292 -6.44 9.71 11.43
C LEU A 292 -5.46 10.47 12.32
N ILE A 293 -5.24 11.77 12.09
CA ILE A 293 -4.36 12.61 12.90
C ILE A 293 -4.87 12.75 14.33
N ALA A 294 -6.19 12.89 14.53
CA ALA A 294 -6.78 12.96 15.87
C ALA A 294 -6.55 11.66 16.67
N GLN A 295 -6.65 10.49 16.02
CA GLN A 295 -6.48 9.20 16.68
C GLN A 295 -5.00 8.84 16.87
N LEU A 296 -4.18 9.04 15.84
CA LEU A 296 -2.79 8.54 15.77
C LEU A 296 -1.76 9.58 16.23
N GLY A 297 -2.06 10.87 16.07
CA GLY A 297 -1.09 11.96 16.19
C GLY A 297 -0.38 12.28 14.86
N GLU A 298 0.23 13.46 14.81
CA GLU A 298 0.84 14.03 13.59
C GLU A 298 2.02 13.24 13.01
N ASP A 299 2.68 12.39 13.81
CA ASP A 299 3.90 11.66 13.42
C ASP A 299 3.61 10.24 12.87
N HIS A 300 2.33 9.89 12.71
CA HIS A 300 1.86 8.52 12.47
C HIS A 300 0.89 8.40 11.27
N VAL A 301 0.79 9.46 10.46
CA VAL A 301 -0.07 9.52 9.26
C VAL A 301 0.75 9.96 8.06
N GLY A 302 0.53 9.31 6.91
CA GLY A 302 1.15 9.67 5.64
C GLY A 302 0.26 9.33 4.46
N LEU A 303 0.85 9.27 3.27
CA LEU A 303 0.15 8.95 2.02
C LEU A 303 0.39 7.50 1.65
N GLY A 304 -0.63 6.80 1.14
CA GLY A 304 -0.61 5.39 0.77
C GLY A 304 -1.48 5.15 -0.43
N SER A 305 -1.04 5.65 -1.59
CA SER A 305 -1.91 6.06 -2.67
C SER A 305 -2.86 5.00 -3.21
N ASP A 306 -2.41 3.76 -3.32
CA ASP A 306 -3.10 2.74 -4.13
C ASP A 306 -3.12 3.12 -5.62
N PHE A 307 -2.10 3.86 -6.07
CA PHE A 307 -1.96 4.25 -7.47
C PHE A 307 -1.76 3.00 -8.35
N ASP A 308 -2.45 2.99 -9.50
CA ASP A 308 -2.59 1.86 -10.42
C ASP A 308 -3.32 0.63 -9.84
N GLY A 309 -3.75 0.68 -8.57
CA GLY A 309 -4.54 -0.36 -7.88
C GLY A 309 -6.02 -0.02 -7.73
N ALA A 310 -6.38 1.27 -7.72
CA ALA A 310 -7.76 1.71 -7.47
C ALA A 310 -8.21 2.94 -8.30
N THR A 311 -9.50 3.27 -8.22
CA THR A 311 -10.06 4.51 -8.76
C THR A 311 -9.78 5.69 -7.83
N MET A 312 -9.16 6.74 -8.36
CA MET A 312 -8.76 7.95 -7.63
C MET A 312 -9.85 9.04 -7.61
N PRO A 313 -9.79 10.01 -6.69
CA PRO A 313 -10.59 11.24 -6.77
C PRO A 313 -10.27 11.99 -8.08
N ALA A 314 -11.26 12.68 -8.65
CA ALA A 314 -11.12 13.34 -9.95
C ALA A 314 -10.05 14.45 -9.95
N ASP A 315 -9.94 15.18 -8.83
CA ASP A 315 -8.95 16.25 -8.68
C ASP A 315 -7.52 15.74 -8.51
N LEU A 316 -7.35 14.50 -8.05
CA LEU A 316 -6.05 13.85 -7.98
C LEU A 316 -5.71 13.24 -9.33
N ARG A 317 -6.59 12.36 -9.85
CA ARG A 317 -6.50 11.60 -11.11
C ARG A 317 -5.30 10.65 -11.20
N ASP A 318 -4.09 11.18 -11.04
CA ASP A 318 -2.83 10.48 -11.13
C ASP A 318 -1.75 11.16 -10.28
N VAL A 319 -0.53 10.65 -10.32
CA VAL A 319 0.58 11.16 -9.51
C VAL A 319 0.93 12.63 -9.78
N ALA A 320 0.62 13.17 -10.97
CA ALA A 320 0.86 14.59 -11.26
C ALA A 320 -0.12 15.52 -10.52
N GLY A 321 -1.16 14.97 -9.88
CA GLY A 321 -2.08 15.68 -9.01
C GLY A 321 -1.60 15.93 -7.58
N LEU A 322 -0.51 15.28 -7.13
CA LEU A 322 0.00 15.43 -5.77
C LEU A 322 0.22 16.89 -5.33
N PRO A 323 0.73 17.82 -6.16
CA PRO A 323 0.85 19.23 -5.75
C PRO A 323 -0.50 19.86 -5.37
N ARG A 324 -1.58 19.52 -6.08
CA ARG A 324 -2.93 20.01 -5.75
C ARG A 324 -3.44 19.44 -4.42
N LEU A 325 -3.12 18.18 -4.13
CA LEU A 325 -3.42 17.59 -2.82
C LEU A 325 -2.68 18.34 -1.72
N LEU A 326 -1.37 18.57 -1.86
CA LEU A 326 -0.59 19.30 -0.85
C LEU A 326 -1.10 20.73 -0.65
N ASP A 327 -1.52 21.40 -1.72
CA ASP A 327 -2.14 22.73 -1.62
C ASP A 327 -3.51 22.67 -0.93
N ALA A 328 -4.29 21.61 -1.12
CA ALA A 328 -5.54 21.39 -0.39
C ALA A 328 -5.28 21.17 1.11
N LEU A 329 -4.23 20.44 1.49
CA LEU A 329 -3.84 20.27 2.91
C LEU A 329 -3.49 21.62 3.55
N ARG A 330 -2.72 22.45 2.85
CA ARG A 330 -2.40 23.82 3.31
C ARG A 330 -3.64 24.67 3.45
N ALA A 331 -4.53 24.63 2.45
CA ALA A 331 -5.77 25.40 2.45
C ALA A 331 -6.74 24.96 3.56
N HIS A 332 -6.70 23.68 3.96
CA HIS A 332 -7.43 23.15 5.11
C HIS A 332 -6.87 23.62 6.46
N GLY A 333 -5.65 24.15 6.48
CA GLY A 333 -5.01 24.72 7.67
C GLY A 333 -3.86 23.91 8.24
N PHE A 334 -3.41 22.84 7.56
CA PHE A 334 -2.20 22.13 7.98
C PHE A 334 -0.97 22.99 7.70
N GLY A 335 -0.19 23.26 8.76
CA GLY A 335 1.07 24.00 8.63
C GLY A 335 2.11 23.21 7.82
N GLU A 336 3.12 23.91 7.28
CA GLU A 336 4.14 23.28 6.42
C GLU A 336 4.84 22.09 7.08
N GLU A 337 5.10 22.14 8.40
CA GLU A 337 5.72 21.02 9.11
C GLU A 337 4.87 19.76 9.03
N LEU A 338 3.55 19.87 9.27
CA LEU A 338 2.63 18.75 9.18
C LEU A 338 2.48 18.25 7.74
N VAL A 339 2.44 19.15 6.77
CA VAL A 339 2.41 18.79 5.34
C VAL A 339 3.66 17.99 4.96
N GLU A 340 4.86 18.40 5.40
CA GLU A 340 6.09 17.64 5.14
C GLU A 340 6.13 16.28 5.88
N LYS A 341 5.57 16.22 7.10
CA LYS A 341 5.41 14.98 7.85
C LYS A 341 4.55 13.96 7.09
N ILE A 342 3.36 14.37 6.67
CA ILE A 342 2.42 13.56 5.89
C ILE A 342 3.03 13.17 4.54
N ALA A 343 3.67 14.12 3.85
CA ALA A 343 4.21 13.89 2.52
C ALA A 343 5.36 12.88 2.51
N HIS A 344 6.27 12.88 3.50
CA HIS A 344 7.36 11.91 3.51
C HIS A 344 8.03 11.65 4.87
N ARG A 345 8.13 12.63 5.78
CA ARG A 345 9.00 12.46 6.96
C ARG A 345 8.52 11.35 7.90
N ASN A 346 7.20 11.15 8.01
CA ASN A 346 6.63 10.10 8.85
C ASN A 346 6.96 8.70 8.33
N TRP A 347 6.92 8.50 7.00
CA TRP A 347 7.36 7.26 6.37
C TRP A 347 8.82 6.95 6.65
N LEU A 348 9.72 7.90 6.41
CA LEU A 348 11.15 7.69 6.69
C LEU A 348 11.41 7.42 8.18
N ALA A 349 10.63 8.02 9.08
CA ALA A 349 10.75 7.81 10.51
C ALA A 349 10.27 6.41 10.94
N VAL A 350 9.15 5.90 10.43
CA VAL A 350 8.67 4.55 10.78
C VAL A 350 9.57 3.48 10.17
N LEU A 351 10.05 3.69 8.95
CA LEU A 351 11.02 2.80 8.31
C LEU A 351 12.30 2.67 9.14
N GLY A 352 12.83 3.78 9.66
CA GLY A 352 13.98 3.75 10.57
C GLY A 352 13.70 2.96 11.86
N ARG A 353 12.50 3.12 12.45
CA ARG A 353 12.09 2.36 13.65
C ARG A 353 12.00 0.85 13.37
N VAL A 354 11.43 0.45 12.23
CA VAL A 354 11.26 -0.95 11.86
C VAL A 354 12.59 -1.60 11.46
N TRP A 355 13.40 -0.90 10.67
CA TRP A 355 14.67 -1.40 10.14
C TRP A 355 15.84 -1.30 11.13
N GLY A 356 15.64 -0.61 12.25
CA GLY A 356 16.63 -0.47 13.32
C GLY A 356 17.75 0.52 13.00
N GLU A 357 17.42 1.61 12.31
CA GLU A 357 18.35 2.66 11.85
C GLU A 357 18.35 3.93 12.72
#